data_AF-A0A672FMN0-F1
#
_entry.id   AF-A0A672FMN0-F1
#
_cell.length_a   1.000
_cell.length_b   1.000
_cell.length_c   1.000
_cell.angle_alpha   90.00
_cell.angle_beta   90.00
_cell.angle_gamma   90.00
#
_symmetry.space_group_name_H-M   'P 1'
#
loop_
_entity.id
_entity.type
_entity.pdbx_description
1 polymer ?
#
loop_
_entity_poly.entity_id
_entity_poly.type
_entity_poly.pdbx_seq_one_letter_code
_entity_poly.pdbx_strand_id
1 'polypeptide(L)'
;MDFLKSVPSFQGLPEETLSKLADVMEETHYEDGDYIIRQGARGDTFFIISKGQVSVTQGDAANQETIHLRELGRGDWFGERALQGEDVRTANVVAAGLVTCLVIDRDSFKHLIGGLDDVSNKGYEDAELKAKYEAENAFFSSLKLTDFNIIDTLGVGGFGRVELVQLKNEEAKTFAMKILKKRHIVDTRQQEHIRSEKHIMTDAHCDFIVRLYRTFKDSKYLYMLMEACLGGELWTLLRDRGSFEDSTTRFYTGCVVEAFAYLHAKGIIYRDLKPENLILDSRGYAKLVDFGFAKKIGCCKKTWTFCGTPEYVAPEIILNKGHDVSADYWSLGILMYELLTGSPPFSGPDPMKTYNVILRGIDMIEFPKKITKNAANLIKKLCRVDVNSETDLFVFRWFEGFNWEGLKKGTLTPPINPNVSSPTDTSNFDSFPEDSDEPPPDDNSGWDYDF
;
A
#
# COMPACT_ATOMS: atom_id res chain seq x y z
N MET A 1 -28.09 12.17 13.20
CA MET A 1 -26.72 11.63 13.32
C MET A 1 -26.65 10.12 13.12
N ASP A 2 -27.35 9.30 13.91
CA ASP A 2 -27.26 7.82 13.80
C ASP A 2 -27.66 7.27 12.42
N PHE A 3 -28.63 7.91 11.76
CA PHE A 3 -29.00 7.54 10.39
C PHE A 3 -27.89 7.84 9.36
N LEU A 4 -27.24 8.99 9.42
CA LEU A 4 -26.15 9.31 8.49
C LEU A 4 -24.95 8.38 8.69
N LYS A 5 -24.67 7.97 9.94
CA LYS A 5 -23.68 6.92 10.25
C LYS A 5 -24.08 5.54 9.70
N SER A 6 -25.36 5.29 9.42
CA SER A 6 -25.82 4.04 8.81
C SER A 6 -25.69 4.01 7.29
N VAL A 7 -25.46 5.16 6.64
CA VAL A 7 -25.25 5.25 5.18
C VAL A 7 -23.83 4.75 4.87
N PRO A 8 -23.66 3.69 4.04
CA PRO A 8 -22.35 3.07 3.80
C PRO A 8 -21.27 4.06 3.34
N SER A 9 -21.62 5.01 2.47
CA SER A 9 -20.71 6.03 1.95
C SER A 9 -20.20 7.03 3.01
N PHE A 10 -20.86 7.13 4.16
CA PHE A 10 -20.58 8.13 5.20
C PHE A 10 -20.02 7.54 6.49
N GLN A 11 -19.92 6.20 6.60
CA GLN A 11 -19.42 5.52 7.79
C GLN A 11 -17.98 5.89 8.17
N GLY A 12 -17.16 6.33 7.20
CA GLY A 12 -15.77 6.75 7.42
C GLY A 12 -15.57 8.25 7.71
N LEU A 13 -16.64 9.06 7.70
CA LEU A 13 -16.50 10.50 7.85
C LEU A 13 -16.34 10.90 9.34
N PRO A 14 -15.50 11.91 9.64
CA PRO A 14 -15.40 12.49 10.98
C PRO A 14 -16.76 12.95 11.50
N GLU A 15 -17.00 12.82 12.81
CA GLU A 15 -18.27 13.20 13.43
C GLU A 15 -18.61 14.68 13.24
N GLU A 16 -17.60 15.55 13.19
CA GLU A 16 -17.75 16.97 12.87
C GLU A 16 -18.29 17.19 11.44
N THR A 17 -17.83 16.40 10.47
CA THR A 17 -18.30 16.44 9.08
C THR A 17 -19.75 15.94 8.99
N LEU A 18 -20.08 14.86 9.68
CA LEU A 18 -21.45 14.34 9.76
C LEU A 18 -22.42 15.33 10.41
N SER A 19 -21.97 16.09 11.41
CA SER A 19 -22.76 17.15 12.03
C SER A 19 -23.03 18.27 11.03
N LYS A 20 -21.99 18.76 10.33
CA LYS A 20 -22.13 19.80 9.30
C LYS A 20 -23.03 19.37 8.15
N LEU A 21 -22.98 18.10 7.75
CA LEU A 21 -23.88 17.54 6.74
C LEU A 21 -25.33 17.53 7.23
N ALA A 22 -25.57 17.09 8.46
CA ALA A 22 -26.91 17.09 9.03
C ALA A 22 -27.53 18.51 9.09
N ASP A 23 -26.71 19.54 9.29
CA ASP A 23 -27.15 20.93 9.38
C ASP A 23 -27.54 21.54 8.02
N VAL A 24 -26.98 21.05 6.91
CA VAL A 24 -27.24 21.58 5.56
C VAL A 24 -28.23 20.75 4.74
N MET A 25 -28.63 19.58 5.24
CA MET A 25 -29.58 18.71 4.55
C MET A 25 -31.03 19.12 4.83
N GLU A 26 -31.84 19.16 3.78
CA GLU A 26 -33.28 19.42 3.88
C GLU A 26 -34.08 18.12 3.74
N GLU A 27 -35.13 17.93 4.53
CA GLU A 27 -36.00 16.76 4.42
C GLU A 27 -37.17 17.04 3.46
N THR A 28 -37.35 16.19 2.45
CA THR A 28 -38.44 16.26 1.47
C THR A 28 -39.27 14.97 1.46
N HIS A 29 -40.53 15.09 1.07
CA HIS A 29 -41.52 14.02 1.11
C HIS A 29 -42.18 13.86 -0.27
N TYR A 30 -42.41 12.61 -0.67
CA TYR A 30 -42.98 12.24 -1.96
C TYR A 30 -44.07 11.17 -1.80
N GLU A 31 -45.11 11.28 -2.62
CA GLU A 31 -46.22 10.33 -2.69
C GLU A 31 -45.94 9.23 -3.74
N ASP A 32 -46.74 8.16 -3.72
CA ASP A 32 -46.60 7.07 -4.68
C ASP A 32 -46.72 7.56 -6.14
N GLY A 33 -45.74 7.19 -6.97
CA GLY A 33 -45.68 7.58 -8.37
C GLY A 33 -45.07 8.97 -8.65
N ASP A 34 -44.68 9.72 -7.62
CA ASP A 34 -44.02 11.02 -7.80
C ASP A 34 -42.62 10.85 -8.42
N TYR A 35 -42.32 11.70 -9.40
CA TYR A 35 -40.97 11.76 -9.98
C TYR A 35 -40.09 12.66 -9.13
N ILE A 36 -39.17 12.05 -8.40
CA ILE A 36 -38.14 12.75 -7.61
C ILE A 36 -37.07 13.31 -8.56
N ILE A 37 -36.69 12.52 -9.57
CA ILE A 37 -35.81 12.94 -10.67
C ILE A 37 -36.45 12.55 -11.99
N ARG A 38 -36.39 13.45 -12.97
CA ARG A 38 -36.77 13.18 -14.36
C ARG A 38 -35.52 13.12 -15.24
N GLN A 39 -35.40 12.07 -16.04
CA GLN A 39 -34.38 11.95 -17.08
C GLN A 39 -34.46 13.15 -18.03
N GLY A 40 -33.31 13.69 -18.41
CA GLY A 40 -33.19 14.87 -19.27
C GLY A 40 -33.41 16.20 -18.55
N ALA A 41 -33.94 16.20 -17.33
CA ALA A 41 -34.06 17.43 -16.54
C ALA A 41 -32.68 17.92 -16.09
N ARG A 42 -32.57 19.24 -15.90
CA ARG A 42 -31.40 19.80 -15.24
C ARG A 42 -31.53 19.70 -13.73
N GLY A 43 -30.45 19.36 -13.04
CA GLY A 43 -30.45 19.34 -11.58
C GLY A 43 -29.08 19.15 -10.96
N ASP A 44 -28.91 19.73 -9.78
CA ASP A 44 -27.66 19.82 -9.02
C ASP A 44 -27.80 19.28 -7.58
N THR A 45 -28.94 18.67 -7.26
CA THR A 45 -29.22 18.11 -5.94
C THR A 45 -28.90 16.62 -5.82
N PHE A 46 -28.53 16.20 -4.62
CA PHE A 46 -28.26 14.82 -4.20
C PHE A 46 -29.28 14.39 -3.14
N PHE A 47 -29.72 13.13 -3.21
CA PHE A 47 -30.82 12.61 -2.37
C PHE A 47 -30.38 11.36 -1.61
N ILE A 48 -30.78 11.25 -0.35
CA ILE A 48 -30.61 10.05 0.50
C ILE A 48 -31.96 9.61 1.02
N ILE A 49 -32.31 8.34 0.84
CA ILE A 49 -33.61 7.81 1.22
C ILE A 49 -33.61 7.55 2.73
N SER A 50 -34.35 8.36 3.48
CA SER A 50 -34.50 8.16 4.93
C SER A 50 -35.61 7.17 5.26
N LYS A 51 -36.67 7.11 4.42
CA LYS A 51 -37.82 6.18 4.51
C LYS A 51 -38.40 5.91 3.13
N GLY A 52 -38.99 4.73 2.94
CA GLY A 52 -39.66 4.33 1.70
C GLY A 52 -38.72 3.65 0.69
N GLN A 53 -39.21 3.48 -0.54
CA GLN A 53 -38.48 2.90 -1.66
C GLN A 53 -38.71 3.72 -2.92
N VAL A 54 -37.73 3.72 -3.83
CA VAL A 54 -37.83 4.37 -5.13
C VAL A 54 -37.43 3.39 -6.23
N SER A 55 -38.03 3.56 -7.40
CA SER A 55 -37.68 2.82 -8.61
C SER A 55 -36.87 3.73 -9.55
N VAL A 56 -35.73 3.21 -10.02
CA VAL A 56 -34.87 3.89 -11.00
C VAL A 56 -35.15 3.31 -12.38
N THR A 57 -35.55 4.18 -13.31
CA THR A 57 -35.91 3.77 -14.67
C THR A 57 -35.22 4.65 -15.71
N GLN A 58 -34.94 4.10 -16.89
CA GLN A 58 -34.32 4.84 -17.99
C GLN A 58 -35.13 4.62 -19.26
N GLY A 59 -35.54 5.71 -19.90
CA GLY A 59 -36.21 5.70 -21.19
C GLY A 59 -35.20 5.60 -22.33
N ASP A 60 -35.43 4.67 -23.26
CA ASP A 60 -34.71 4.58 -24.52
C ASP A 60 -35.35 5.54 -25.55
N ALA A 61 -34.57 6.52 -26.02
CA ALA A 61 -35.01 7.50 -27.01
C ALA A 61 -35.37 6.87 -28.37
N ALA A 62 -34.90 5.64 -28.66
CA ALA A 62 -35.16 4.95 -29.91
C ALA A 62 -36.48 4.16 -29.93
N ASN A 63 -36.90 3.58 -28.80
CA ASN A 63 -37.96 2.57 -28.76
C ASN A 63 -39.18 2.91 -27.87
N GLN A 64 -39.19 4.06 -27.17
CA GLN A 64 -40.27 4.45 -26.23
C GLN A 64 -40.55 3.44 -25.10
N GLU A 65 -39.65 2.48 -24.87
CA GLU A 65 -39.72 1.57 -23.72
C GLU A 65 -38.95 2.13 -22.53
N THR A 66 -39.56 2.04 -21.35
CA THR A 66 -38.93 2.41 -20.08
C THR A 66 -38.30 1.17 -19.46
N ILE A 67 -36.98 1.14 -19.37
CA ILE A 67 -36.23 0.03 -18.77
C ILE A 67 -36.14 0.26 -17.26
N HIS A 68 -36.56 -0.73 -16.48
CA HIS A 68 -36.37 -0.73 -15.03
C HIS A 68 -34.93 -1.14 -14.69
N LEU A 69 -34.17 -0.27 -14.02
CA LEU A 69 -32.77 -0.51 -13.69
C LEU A 69 -32.62 -1.18 -12.33
N ARG A 70 -33.23 -0.61 -11.28
CA ARG A 70 -33.11 -1.07 -9.90
C ARG A 70 -34.12 -0.39 -8.97
N GLU A 71 -34.35 -1.00 -7.82
CA GLU A 71 -35.03 -0.38 -6.68
C GLU A 71 -33.99 0.06 -5.65
N LEU A 72 -34.25 1.18 -4.98
CA LEU A 72 -33.43 1.72 -3.90
C LEU A 72 -34.31 1.92 -2.66
N GLY A 73 -33.77 1.67 -1.48
CA GLY A 73 -34.49 1.76 -0.21
C GLY A 73 -33.77 2.60 0.84
N ARG A 74 -34.25 2.53 2.08
CA ARG A 74 -33.67 3.28 3.20
C ARG A 74 -32.15 3.07 3.33
N GLY A 75 -31.41 4.17 3.32
CA GLY A 75 -29.94 4.18 3.40
C GLY A 75 -29.24 4.26 2.04
N ASP A 76 -29.96 3.96 0.95
CA ASP A 76 -29.48 4.20 -0.41
C ASP A 76 -29.64 5.67 -0.78
N TRP A 77 -28.97 6.06 -1.87
CA TRP A 77 -28.90 7.44 -2.34
C TRP A 77 -28.85 7.49 -3.87
N PHE A 78 -29.15 8.67 -4.44
CA PHE A 78 -29.16 8.90 -5.87
C PHE A 78 -28.97 10.37 -6.24
N GLY A 79 -28.57 10.62 -7.49
CA GLY A 79 -28.40 11.98 -8.05
C GLY A 79 -26.95 12.44 -8.18
N GLU A 80 -26.00 11.57 -7.85
CA GLU A 80 -24.55 11.75 -7.95
C GLU A 80 -24.05 12.02 -9.37
N ARG A 81 -24.66 11.41 -10.38
CA ARG A 81 -24.15 11.48 -11.77
C ARG A 81 -24.24 12.89 -12.33
N ALA A 82 -25.23 13.67 -11.88
CA ALA A 82 -25.32 15.07 -12.24
C ALA A 82 -24.27 15.94 -11.53
N LEU A 83 -23.55 15.42 -10.52
CA LEU A 83 -22.47 16.13 -9.84
C LEU A 83 -21.12 16.04 -10.59
N GLN A 84 -21.04 15.16 -11.60
CA GLN A 84 -19.83 14.78 -12.35
C GLN A 84 -19.56 15.64 -13.62
N GLY A 85 -20.32 16.73 -13.83
CA GLY A 85 -19.97 17.75 -14.83
C GLY A 85 -20.93 17.90 -16.01
N GLU A 86 -21.98 17.09 -16.11
CA GLU A 86 -23.11 17.37 -16.99
C GLU A 86 -24.36 17.58 -16.13
N ASP A 87 -24.92 18.79 -16.14
CA ASP A 87 -26.08 19.18 -15.33
C ASP A 87 -27.37 18.45 -15.71
N VAL A 88 -27.31 17.33 -16.45
CA VAL A 88 -28.46 16.62 -17.02
C VAL A 88 -28.62 15.25 -16.37
N ARG A 89 -29.82 14.96 -15.90
CA ARG A 89 -30.17 13.69 -15.24
C ARG A 89 -30.25 12.56 -16.29
N THR A 90 -29.57 11.45 -16.04
CA THR A 90 -29.46 10.33 -17.01
C THR A 90 -30.53 9.25 -16.85
N ALA A 91 -31.31 9.28 -15.76
CA ALA A 91 -32.38 8.36 -15.45
C ALA A 91 -33.50 9.06 -14.66
N ASN A 92 -34.69 8.46 -14.64
CA ASN A 92 -35.78 8.82 -13.75
C ASN A 92 -35.62 8.13 -12.39
N VAL A 93 -36.07 8.79 -11.33
CA VAL A 93 -36.25 8.20 -10.01
C VAL A 93 -37.67 8.50 -9.57
N VAL A 94 -38.46 7.44 -9.35
CA VAL A 94 -39.90 7.52 -9.06
C VAL A 94 -40.16 6.91 -7.69
N ALA A 95 -40.91 7.60 -6.85
CA ALA A 95 -41.32 7.11 -5.54
C ALA A 95 -42.24 5.88 -5.69
N ALA A 96 -41.94 4.81 -4.94
CA ALA A 96 -42.75 3.61 -4.83
C ALA A 96 -43.35 3.57 -3.41
N GLY A 97 -44.55 4.11 -3.28
CA GLY A 97 -45.17 4.44 -2.00
C GLY A 97 -44.72 5.78 -1.42
N LEU A 98 -44.96 5.97 -0.12
CA LEU A 98 -44.52 7.15 0.62
C LEU A 98 -43.00 7.12 0.82
N VAL A 99 -42.31 8.16 0.34
CA VAL A 99 -40.85 8.29 0.41
C VAL A 99 -40.46 9.57 1.11
N THR A 100 -39.49 9.48 2.01
CA THR A 100 -38.82 10.64 2.62
C THR A 100 -37.35 10.63 2.21
N CYS A 101 -36.87 11.76 1.70
CA CYS A 101 -35.48 11.96 1.29
C CYS A 101 -34.84 13.09 2.09
N LEU A 102 -33.55 12.95 2.39
CA LEU A 102 -32.69 14.07 2.75
C LEU A 102 -32.00 14.58 1.49
N VAL A 103 -32.04 15.89 1.28
CA VAL A 103 -31.59 16.57 0.06
C VAL A 103 -30.47 17.54 0.38
N ILE A 104 -29.46 17.59 -0.47
CA ILE A 104 -28.34 18.55 -0.37
C ILE A 104 -27.94 19.00 -1.76
N ASP A 105 -27.56 20.27 -1.91
CA ASP A 105 -27.07 20.80 -3.18
C ASP A 105 -25.61 20.43 -3.45
N ARG A 106 -25.20 20.51 -4.72
CA ARG A 106 -23.87 20.16 -5.20
C ARG A 106 -22.75 20.90 -4.49
N ASP A 107 -22.90 22.20 -4.27
CA ASP A 107 -21.81 23.04 -3.78
C ASP A 107 -21.59 22.78 -2.29
N SER A 108 -22.66 22.67 -1.51
CA SER A 108 -22.63 22.23 -0.11
C SER A 108 -22.06 20.82 0.01
N PHE A 109 -22.46 19.90 -0.87
CA PHE A 109 -21.97 18.53 -0.87
C PHE A 109 -20.46 18.45 -1.21
N LYS A 110 -20.01 19.13 -2.28
CA LYS A 110 -18.59 19.13 -2.69
C LYS A 110 -17.70 19.77 -1.65
N HIS A 111 -18.14 20.86 -1.03
CA HIS A 111 -17.39 21.53 0.02
C HIS A 111 -17.21 20.63 1.26
N LEU A 112 -18.21 19.83 1.62
CA LEU A 112 -18.20 19.02 2.84
C LEU A 112 -17.59 17.63 2.66
N ILE A 113 -17.68 17.02 1.48
CA ILE A 113 -17.30 15.61 1.22
C ILE A 113 -16.10 15.47 0.27
N GLY A 114 -15.75 16.49 -0.51
CA GLY A 114 -14.59 16.42 -1.42
C GLY A 114 -14.81 15.66 -2.74
N GLY A 115 -16.06 15.48 -3.19
CA GLY A 115 -16.41 14.83 -4.47
C GLY A 115 -16.66 13.32 -4.34
N LEU A 116 -17.76 12.82 -4.93
CA LEU A 116 -18.23 11.44 -4.83
C LEU A 116 -17.75 10.49 -5.94
N ASP A 117 -16.99 10.98 -6.92
CA ASP A 117 -16.42 10.14 -8.00
C ASP A 117 -15.59 8.97 -7.46
N ASP A 118 -15.09 9.14 -6.23
CA ASP A 118 -14.28 8.18 -5.51
C ASP A 118 -15.07 7.06 -4.82
N VAL A 119 -16.36 7.20 -4.48
CA VAL A 119 -17.02 6.25 -3.54
C VAL A 119 -17.81 5.15 -4.25
N SER A 120 -18.50 5.46 -5.35
CA SER A 120 -19.29 4.46 -6.09
C SER A 120 -18.40 3.55 -6.95
N ASN A 121 -17.34 4.08 -7.59
CA ASN A 121 -16.35 3.27 -8.30
C ASN A 121 -15.50 2.42 -7.33
N LYS A 122 -15.09 2.97 -6.17
CA LYS A 122 -14.40 2.17 -5.13
C LYS A 122 -15.24 0.99 -4.67
N GLY A 123 -16.55 1.13 -4.47
CA GLY A 123 -17.40 0.01 -4.02
C GLY A 123 -17.46 -1.18 -4.98
N TYR A 124 -17.44 -0.94 -6.30
CA TYR A 124 -17.40 -2.00 -7.31
C TYR A 124 -15.98 -2.56 -7.52
N GLU A 125 -14.97 -1.68 -7.59
CA GLU A 125 -13.56 -2.08 -7.70
C GLU A 125 -13.12 -2.90 -6.46
N ASP A 126 -13.56 -2.53 -5.26
CA ASP A 126 -13.27 -3.24 -4.01
C ASP A 126 -13.92 -4.63 -3.98
N ALA A 127 -15.11 -4.79 -4.56
CA ALA A 127 -15.78 -6.09 -4.64
C ALA A 127 -15.06 -7.05 -5.60
N GLU A 128 -14.62 -6.57 -6.76
CA GLU A 128 -13.85 -7.36 -7.72
C GLU A 128 -12.45 -7.70 -7.18
N LEU A 129 -11.77 -6.74 -6.56
CA LEU A 129 -10.50 -6.96 -5.87
C LEU A 129 -10.64 -8.00 -4.76
N LYS A 130 -11.71 -7.90 -3.95
CA LYS A 130 -11.98 -8.87 -2.89
C LYS A 130 -12.21 -10.28 -3.45
N ALA A 131 -13.03 -10.42 -4.49
CA ALA A 131 -13.26 -11.72 -5.14
C ALA A 131 -11.97 -12.30 -5.73
N LYS A 132 -11.12 -11.46 -6.34
CA LYS A 132 -9.79 -11.85 -6.83
C LYS A 132 -8.91 -12.40 -5.70
N TYR A 133 -8.85 -11.72 -4.56
CA TYR A 133 -8.06 -12.18 -3.41
C TYR A 133 -8.62 -13.45 -2.77
N GLU A 134 -9.94 -13.62 -2.72
CA GLU A 134 -10.57 -14.86 -2.24
C GLU A 134 -10.25 -16.05 -3.15
N ALA A 135 -10.30 -15.86 -4.47
CA ALA A 135 -9.92 -16.88 -5.44
C ALA A 135 -8.42 -17.23 -5.36
N GLU A 136 -7.56 -16.22 -5.22
CA GLU A 136 -6.12 -16.38 -4.99
C GLU A 136 -5.87 -17.22 -3.73
N ASN A 137 -6.48 -16.84 -2.60
CA ASN A 137 -6.35 -17.55 -1.34
C ASN A 137 -6.86 -19.00 -1.45
N ALA A 138 -7.94 -19.25 -2.19
CA ALA A 138 -8.47 -20.59 -2.41
C ALA A 138 -7.54 -21.46 -3.28
N PHE A 139 -6.85 -20.88 -4.26
CA PHE A 139 -5.85 -21.58 -5.06
C PHE A 139 -4.64 -21.99 -4.20
N PHE A 140 -3.99 -21.01 -3.55
CA PHE A 140 -2.80 -21.27 -2.74
C PHE A 140 -3.13 -22.15 -1.53
N SER A 141 -4.30 -21.93 -0.89
CA SER A 141 -5.28 -22.95 -0.45
C SER A 141 -4.86 -24.42 -0.40
N SER A 142 -4.68 -24.93 -1.61
CA SER A 142 -4.60 -26.35 -1.89
C SER A 142 -3.17 -26.87 -2.05
N LEU A 143 -2.21 -25.98 -2.22
CA LEU A 143 -0.82 -26.33 -2.54
C LEU A 143 -0.08 -26.91 -1.34
N LYS A 144 0.90 -27.76 -1.62
CA LYS A 144 1.83 -28.38 -0.67
C LYS A 144 3.27 -28.10 -1.09
N LEU A 145 4.21 -28.20 -0.15
CA LEU A 145 5.64 -28.06 -0.43
C LEU A 145 6.13 -29.01 -1.54
N THR A 146 5.57 -30.21 -1.62
CA THR A 146 5.91 -31.21 -2.66
C THR A 146 5.48 -30.82 -4.07
N ASP A 147 4.65 -29.79 -4.23
CA ASP A 147 4.16 -29.33 -5.54
C ASP A 147 5.15 -28.38 -6.23
N PHE A 148 6.25 -28.03 -5.56
CA PHE A 148 7.26 -27.11 -6.06
C PHE A 148 8.58 -27.82 -6.41
N ASN A 149 9.26 -27.32 -7.44
CA ASN A 149 10.66 -27.59 -7.72
C ASN A 149 11.49 -26.37 -7.31
N ILE A 150 12.62 -26.59 -6.67
CA ILE A 150 13.62 -25.53 -6.44
C ILE A 150 14.39 -25.33 -7.74
N ILE A 151 14.56 -24.07 -8.15
CA ILE A 151 15.26 -23.67 -9.37
C ILE A 151 16.66 -23.17 -9.05
N ASP A 152 16.76 -22.14 -8.20
CA ASP A 152 18.03 -21.49 -7.87
C ASP A 152 17.85 -20.60 -6.61
N THR A 153 18.95 -20.19 -5.99
CA THR A 153 18.93 -19.31 -4.82
C THR A 153 18.91 -17.84 -5.22
N LEU A 154 17.91 -17.09 -4.76
CA LEU A 154 17.78 -15.65 -4.97
C LEU A 154 18.56 -14.82 -3.93
N GLY A 155 18.73 -15.35 -2.72
CA GLY A 155 19.42 -14.64 -1.66
C GLY A 155 19.65 -15.48 -0.40
N VAL A 156 20.65 -15.08 0.38
CA VAL A 156 20.99 -15.70 1.67
C VAL A 156 20.99 -14.63 2.74
N GLY A 157 20.20 -14.82 3.79
CA GLY A 157 20.06 -13.89 4.91
C GLY A 157 20.43 -14.52 6.25
N GLY A 158 20.41 -13.72 7.32
CA GLY A 158 20.81 -14.18 8.65
C GLY A 158 20.03 -15.39 9.18
N PHE A 159 18.74 -15.49 8.86
CA PHE A 159 17.85 -16.54 9.38
C PHE A 159 17.62 -17.72 8.42
N GLY A 160 18.10 -17.63 7.18
CA GLY A 160 17.79 -18.62 6.16
C GLY A 160 18.06 -18.14 4.74
N ARG A 161 17.39 -18.76 3.77
CA ARG A 161 17.61 -18.57 2.34
C ARG A 161 16.31 -18.24 1.63
N VAL A 162 16.42 -17.60 0.47
CA VAL A 162 15.29 -17.38 -0.44
C VAL A 162 15.58 -18.14 -1.72
N GLU A 163 14.75 -19.14 -2.01
CA GLU A 163 14.89 -19.99 -3.19
C GLU A 163 13.82 -19.60 -4.22
N LEU A 164 14.19 -19.49 -5.50
CA LEU A 164 13.25 -19.45 -6.60
C LEU A 164 12.65 -20.85 -6.75
N VAL A 165 11.33 -20.94 -6.70
CA VAL A 165 10.60 -22.20 -6.86
C VAL A 165 9.61 -22.12 -8.00
N GLN A 166 9.37 -23.24 -8.67
CA GLN A 166 8.45 -23.37 -9.79
C GLN A 166 7.37 -24.39 -9.46
N LEU A 167 6.11 -24.09 -9.82
CA LEU A 167 5.01 -25.02 -9.65
C LEU A 167 5.12 -26.16 -10.67
N LYS A 168 5.15 -27.42 -10.21
CA LYS A 168 5.34 -28.61 -11.07
C LYS A 168 4.30 -28.75 -12.19
N ASN A 169 3.07 -28.34 -11.92
CA ASN A 169 1.95 -28.48 -12.86
C ASN A 169 1.76 -27.25 -13.77
N GLU A 170 2.47 -26.16 -13.50
CA GLU A 170 2.38 -24.92 -14.28
C GLU A 170 3.76 -24.25 -14.34
N GLU A 171 4.58 -24.63 -15.32
CA GLU A 171 5.97 -24.16 -15.46
C GLU A 171 6.10 -22.62 -15.56
N ALA A 172 5.05 -21.93 -16.03
CA ALA A 172 5.04 -20.47 -16.11
C ALA A 172 4.92 -19.76 -14.74
N LYS A 173 4.56 -20.49 -13.67
CA LYS A 173 4.37 -19.92 -12.33
C LYS A 173 5.57 -20.19 -11.43
N THR A 174 6.35 -19.15 -11.19
CA THR A 174 7.46 -19.15 -10.23
C THR A 174 7.21 -18.21 -9.06
N PHE A 175 7.87 -18.50 -7.94
CA PHE A 175 7.67 -17.84 -6.65
C PHE A 175 9.00 -17.77 -5.90
N ALA A 176 9.12 -16.81 -4.98
CA ALA A 176 10.22 -16.76 -4.03
C ALA A 176 9.82 -17.48 -2.74
N MET A 177 10.54 -18.52 -2.35
CA MET A 177 10.30 -19.26 -1.11
C MET A 177 11.36 -18.88 -0.08
N LYS A 178 10.98 -18.08 0.94
CA LYS A 178 11.86 -17.79 2.09
C LYS A 178 11.80 -18.96 3.05
N ILE A 179 12.93 -19.64 3.25
CA ILE A 179 13.11 -20.83 4.09
C ILE A 179 13.89 -20.44 5.34
N LEU A 180 13.29 -20.61 6.51
CA LEU A 180 13.82 -20.14 7.79
C LEU A 180 14.08 -21.30 8.73
N LYS A 181 15.28 -21.37 9.32
CA LYS A 181 15.64 -22.40 10.31
C LYS A 181 14.94 -22.12 11.65
N LYS A 182 13.97 -22.96 12.05
CA LYS A 182 13.20 -22.77 13.31
C LYS A 182 14.11 -22.63 14.53
N ARG A 183 15.13 -23.50 14.60
CA ARG A 183 16.11 -23.48 15.68
C ARG A 183 16.80 -22.12 15.82
N HIS A 184 17.22 -21.53 14.69
CA HIS A 184 17.89 -20.23 14.69
C HIS A 184 16.94 -19.12 15.17
N ILE A 185 15.67 -19.14 14.76
CA ILE A 185 14.65 -18.18 15.23
C ILE A 185 14.48 -18.27 16.75
N VAL A 186 14.45 -19.47 17.32
CA VAL A 186 14.30 -19.67 18.77
C VAL A 186 15.54 -19.19 19.51
N ASP A 187 16.74 -19.57 19.05
CA ASP A 187 18.00 -19.20 19.71
C ASP A 187 18.23 -17.68 19.73
N THR A 188 17.72 -16.96 18.72
CA THR A 188 17.77 -15.49 18.60
C THR A 188 16.55 -14.76 19.14
N ARG A 189 15.56 -15.48 19.68
CA ARG A 189 14.31 -14.96 20.26
C ARG A 189 13.47 -14.12 19.29
N GLN A 190 13.42 -14.51 18.02
CA GLN A 190 12.73 -13.76 16.95
C GLN A 190 11.33 -14.30 16.62
N GLN A 191 10.78 -15.23 17.42
CA GLN A 191 9.48 -15.87 17.12
C GLN A 191 8.36 -14.85 16.88
N GLU A 192 8.26 -13.84 17.74
CA GLU A 192 7.24 -12.79 17.63
C GLU A 192 7.45 -11.90 16.40
N HIS A 193 8.71 -11.62 16.02
CA HIS A 193 9.00 -10.85 14.82
C HIS A 193 8.62 -11.62 13.55
N ILE A 194 8.91 -12.91 13.48
CA ILE A 194 8.54 -13.77 12.34
C ILE A 194 7.01 -13.94 12.22
N ARG A 195 6.28 -14.09 13.34
CA ARG A 195 4.81 -14.07 13.32
C ARG A 195 4.24 -12.73 12.86
N SER A 196 4.82 -11.62 13.35
CA SER A 196 4.43 -10.27 12.95
C SER A 196 4.66 -10.03 11.46
N GLU A 197 5.84 -10.42 10.95
CA GLU A 197 6.20 -10.36 9.53
C GLU A 197 5.16 -11.07 8.68
N LYS A 198 4.88 -12.34 9.00
CA LYS A 198 3.84 -13.12 8.32
C LYS A 198 2.48 -12.43 8.34
N HIS A 199 2.01 -11.98 9.50
CA HIS A 199 0.69 -11.38 9.63
C HIS A 199 0.57 -10.09 8.80
N ILE A 200 1.57 -9.21 8.88
CA ILE A 200 1.61 -7.97 8.11
C ILE A 200 1.63 -8.25 6.61
N MET A 201 2.48 -9.16 6.15
CA MET A 201 2.59 -9.49 4.73
C MET A 201 1.35 -10.21 4.17
N THR A 202 0.68 -11.03 4.98
CA THR A 202 -0.57 -11.71 4.57
C THR A 202 -1.68 -10.69 4.30
N ASP A 203 -1.79 -9.68 5.16
CA ASP A 203 -2.80 -8.62 5.08
C ASP A 203 -2.43 -7.50 4.09
N ALA A 204 -1.22 -7.53 3.54
CA ALA A 204 -0.71 -6.54 2.60
C ALA A 204 -1.12 -6.86 1.16
N HIS A 205 -1.82 -5.91 0.56
CA HIS A 205 -2.33 -5.91 -0.80
C HIS A 205 -2.01 -4.57 -1.45
N CYS A 206 -0.77 -4.41 -1.90
CA CYS A 206 -0.24 -3.20 -2.50
C CYS A 206 0.76 -3.60 -3.60
N ASP A 207 0.67 -3.01 -4.78
CA ASP A 207 1.54 -3.36 -5.91
C ASP A 207 3.02 -3.05 -5.65
N PHE A 208 3.32 -2.19 -4.67
CA PHE A 208 4.66 -1.77 -4.26
C PHE A 208 5.17 -2.52 -3.00
N ILE A 209 4.48 -3.58 -2.58
CA ILE A 209 4.90 -4.48 -1.50
C ILE A 209 4.86 -5.91 -2.04
N VAL A 210 5.90 -6.69 -1.77
CA VAL A 210 5.93 -8.09 -2.21
C VAL A 210 4.79 -8.87 -1.56
N ARG A 211 4.01 -9.56 -2.39
CA ARG A 211 2.88 -10.37 -1.95
C ARG A 211 3.37 -11.64 -1.24
N LEU A 212 2.84 -11.90 -0.04
CA LEU A 212 2.90 -13.22 0.60
C LEU A 212 1.63 -13.99 0.25
N TYR A 213 1.77 -15.12 -0.46
CA TYR A 213 0.63 -15.94 -0.85
C TYR A 213 0.23 -16.94 0.25
N ARG A 214 1.22 -17.52 0.92
CA ARG A 214 1.01 -18.61 1.88
C ARG A 214 2.28 -18.91 2.69
N THR A 215 2.08 -19.54 3.85
CA THR A 215 3.15 -20.19 4.62
C THR A 215 3.02 -21.72 4.64
N PHE A 216 4.14 -22.39 4.86
CA PHE A 216 4.22 -23.81 5.21
C PHE A 216 5.17 -23.99 6.39
N LYS A 217 5.17 -25.20 6.97
CA LYS A 217 6.12 -25.60 8.00
C LYS A 217 6.36 -27.10 8.03
N ASP A 218 7.51 -27.49 8.55
CA ASP A 218 7.82 -28.85 8.98
C ASP A 218 8.46 -28.83 10.38
N SER A 219 9.09 -29.93 10.79
CA SER A 219 9.74 -30.02 12.11
C SER A 219 10.96 -29.12 12.24
N LYS A 220 11.54 -28.62 11.13
CA LYS A 220 12.85 -27.94 11.08
C LYS A 220 12.77 -26.51 10.56
N TYR A 221 11.85 -26.25 9.64
CA TYR A 221 11.80 -25.02 8.85
C TYR A 221 10.40 -24.39 8.82
N LEU A 222 10.40 -23.07 8.65
CA LEU A 222 9.24 -22.31 8.17
C LEU A 222 9.49 -21.88 6.73
N TYR A 223 8.41 -21.82 5.96
CA TYR A 223 8.45 -21.48 4.54
C TYR A 223 7.44 -20.37 4.28
N MET A 224 7.86 -19.30 3.60
CA MET A 224 7.00 -18.19 3.18
C MET A 224 7.04 -18.10 1.66
N LEU A 225 5.93 -18.42 1.00
CA LEU A 225 5.77 -18.41 -0.45
C LEU A 225 5.32 -17.03 -0.92
N MET A 226 6.22 -16.33 -1.59
CA MET A 226 6.08 -14.93 -1.98
C MET A 226 6.11 -14.76 -3.50
N GLU A 227 5.64 -13.59 -3.96
CA GLU A 227 5.86 -13.13 -5.34
C GLU A 227 7.35 -13.09 -5.68
N ALA A 228 7.72 -13.64 -6.84
CA ALA A 228 9.08 -13.57 -7.37
C ALA A 228 9.29 -12.26 -8.13
N CYS A 229 10.12 -11.37 -7.59
CA CYS A 229 10.53 -10.13 -8.25
C CYS A 229 11.90 -10.32 -8.91
N LEU A 230 11.91 -10.69 -10.19
CA LEU A 230 13.13 -11.17 -10.89
C LEU A 230 14.04 -10.06 -11.45
N GLY A 231 13.75 -8.79 -11.13
CA GLY A 231 14.54 -7.65 -11.59
C GLY A 231 15.80 -7.38 -10.78
N GLY A 232 16.01 -8.11 -9.68
CA GLY A 232 17.17 -7.98 -8.80
C GLY A 232 17.01 -6.89 -7.72
N GLU A 233 17.98 -6.84 -6.81
CA GLU A 233 18.03 -5.86 -5.72
C GLU A 233 18.42 -4.47 -6.23
N LEU A 234 17.73 -3.44 -5.73
CA LEU A 234 18.05 -2.04 -6.06
C LEU A 234 19.45 -1.66 -5.56
N TRP A 235 19.89 -2.26 -4.44
CA TRP A 235 21.24 -2.13 -3.91
C TRP A 235 22.33 -2.51 -4.92
N THR A 236 22.24 -3.70 -5.53
CA THR A 236 23.22 -4.16 -6.52
C THR A 236 23.30 -3.21 -7.71
N LEU A 237 22.15 -2.73 -8.19
CA LEU A 237 22.11 -1.72 -9.26
C LEU A 237 22.73 -0.38 -8.84
N LEU A 238 22.53 0.05 -7.59
CA LEU A 238 23.12 1.26 -7.05
C LEU A 238 24.64 1.13 -6.96
N ARG A 239 25.13 0.02 -6.38
CA ARG A 239 26.54 -0.31 -6.24
C ARG A 239 27.26 -0.28 -7.59
N ASP A 240 26.68 -0.95 -8.58
CA ASP A 240 27.31 -1.11 -9.91
C ASP A 240 27.33 0.20 -10.71
N ARG A 241 26.33 1.07 -10.51
CA ARG A 241 26.27 2.41 -11.14
C ARG A 241 26.95 3.50 -10.32
N GLY A 242 27.29 3.23 -9.06
CA GLY A 242 27.77 4.18 -8.07
C GLY A 242 26.69 5.13 -7.53
N SER A 243 25.82 5.68 -8.38
CA SER A 243 24.66 6.49 -7.95
C SER A 243 23.67 6.69 -9.08
N PHE A 244 22.42 6.98 -8.75
CA PHE A 244 21.36 7.24 -9.72
C PHE A 244 21.22 8.71 -10.09
N GLU A 245 20.52 8.95 -11.20
CA GLU A 245 20.08 10.27 -11.62
C GLU A 245 18.86 10.72 -10.80
N ASP A 246 18.57 12.03 -10.83
CA ASP A 246 17.45 12.62 -10.10
C ASP A 246 16.09 12.00 -10.51
N SER A 247 15.87 11.79 -11.80
CA SER A 247 14.65 11.16 -12.35
C SER A 247 14.51 9.69 -11.93
N THR A 248 15.61 8.93 -11.93
CA THR A 248 15.65 7.52 -11.53
C THR A 248 15.36 7.39 -10.04
N THR A 249 16.02 8.23 -9.22
CA THR A 249 15.79 8.30 -7.77
C THR A 249 14.33 8.65 -7.49
N ARG A 250 13.78 9.64 -8.20
CA ARG A 250 12.38 10.06 -8.06
C ARG A 250 11.37 8.95 -8.33
N PHE A 251 11.61 8.11 -9.33
CA PHE A 251 10.73 6.97 -9.62
C PHE A 251 10.73 5.96 -8.46
N TYR A 252 11.90 5.57 -7.96
CA TYR A 252 12.00 4.60 -6.87
C TYR A 252 11.52 5.15 -5.53
N THR A 253 11.81 6.41 -5.22
CA THR A 253 11.20 7.10 -4.07
C THR A 253 9.68 7.13 -4.22
N GLY A 254 9.14 7.35 -5.42
CA GLY A 254 7.70 7.28 -5.67
C GLY A 254 7.09 5.91 -5.32
N CYS A 255 7.75 4.81 -5.70
CA CYS A 255 7.33 3.46 -5.33
C CYS A 255 7.28 3.26 -3.81
N VAL A 256 8.30 3.73 -3.10
CA VAL A 256 8.37 3.64 -1.63
C VAL A 256 7.28 4.49 -0.97
N VAL A 257 7.02 5.68 -1.49
CA VAL A 257 5.95 6.56 -0.97
C VAL A 257 4.58 5.89 -1.08
N GLU A 258 4.28 5.21 -2.19
CA GLU A 258 3.02 4.46 -2.34
C GLU A 258 2.94 3.26 -1.37
N ALA A 259 4.05 2.54 -1.16
CA ALA A 259 4.10 1.45 -0.19
C ALA A 259 3.90 1.96 1.25
N PHE A 260 4.52 3.08 1.60
CA PHE A 260 4.35 3.73 2.91
C PHE A 260 2.93 4.24 3.12
N ALA A 261 2.32 4.86 2.09
CA ALA A 261 0.91 5.26 2.13
C ALA A 261 -0.02 4.12 2.50
N TYR A 262 0.22 2.95 1.92
CA TYR A 262 -0.53 1.76 2.26
C TYR A 262 -0.32 1.31 3.72
N LEU A 263 0.94 1.22 4.18
CA LEU A 263 1.27 0.71 5.51
C LEU A 263 0.82 1.67 6.63
N HIS A 264 1.10 2.96 6.48
CA HIS A 264 0.80 3.98 7.47
C HIS A 264 -0.71 4.17 7.65
N ALA A 265 -1.50 4.10 6.57
CA ALA A 265 -2.95 4.09 6.64
C ALA A 265 -3.51 2.93 7.50
N LYS A 266 -2.76 1.83 7.61
CA LYS A 266 -3.08 0.67 8.46
C LYS A 266 -2.42 0.71 9.85
N GLY A 267 -1.73 1.80 10.17
CA GLY A 267 -0.99 1.97 11.43
C GLY A 267 0.18 0.99 11.56
N ILE A 268 0.82 0.65 10.45
CA ILE A 268 1.99 -0.22 10.38
C ILE A 268 3.22 0.65 10.07
N ILE A 269 4.27 0.51 10.88
CA ILE A 269 5.58 1.11 10.65
C ILE A 269 6.52 0.04 10.08
N TYR A 270 7.35 0.38 9.11
CA TYR A 270 8.24 -0.54 8.39
C TYR A 270 9.62 -0.70 9.06
N ARG A 271 10.29 0.40 9.42
CA ARG A 271 11.54 0.47 10.23
C ARG A 271 12.83 -0.10 9.65
N ASP A 272 12.85 -0.61 8.42
CA ASP A 272 14.09 -1.08 7.78
C ASP A 272 14.19 -0.67 6.31
N LEU A 273 13.78 0.55 5.97
CA LEU A 273 13.96 1.05 4.60
C LEU A 273 15.44 1.21 4.29
N LYS A 274 15.89 0.58 3.21
CA LYS A 274 17.22 0.67 2.62
C LYS A 274 17.22 0.05 1.21
N PRO A 275 18.20 0.34 0.33
CA PRO A 275 18.25 -0.20 -1.02
C PRO A 275 18.20 -1.73 -1.11
N GLU A 276 18.74 -2.44 -0.11
CA GLU A 276 18.75 -3.90 -0.04
C GLU A 276 17.34 -4.47 0.13
N ASN A 277 16.45 -3.71 0.77
CA ASN A 277 15.06 -4.11 0.99
C ASN A 277 14.11 -3.60 -0.09
N LEU A 278 14.65 -3.14 -1.23
CA LEU A 278 13.92 -2.77 -2.43
C LEU A 278 14.31 -3.71 -3.57
N ILE A 279 13.35 -4.51 -4.02
CA ILE A 279 13.54 -5.45 -5.13
C ILE A 279 12.77 -4.98 -6.36
N LEU A 280 13.33 -5.18 -7.55
CA LEU A 280 12.64 -4.84 -8.80
C LEU A 280 11.84 -6.03 -9.32
N ASP A 281 10.62 -5.79 -9.78
CA ASP A 281 9.89 -6.77 -10.59
C ASP A 281 10.45 -6.83 -12.02
N SER A 282 9.94 -7.75 -12.85
CA SER A 282 10.38 -7.91 -14.24
C SER A 282 10.06 -6.72 -15.15
N ARG A 283 9.25 -5.76 -14.69
CA ARG A 283 8.94 -4.52 -15.41
C ARG A 283 9.87 -3.38 -14.99
N GLY A 284 10.58 -3.52 -13.88
CA GLY A 284 11.46 -2.50 -13.30
C GLY A 284 10.82 -1.66 -12.18
N TYR A 285 9.63 -2.03 -11.71
CA TYR A 285 8.99 -1.40 -10.55
C TYR A 285 9.59 -1.91 -9.25
N ALA A 286 9.85 -1.00 -8.30
CA ALA A 286 10.40 -1.38 -7.00
C ALA A 286 9.29 -1.80 -6.03
N LYS A 287 9.55 -2.85 -5.26
CA LYS A 287 8.69 -3.34 -4.18
C LYS A 287 9.46 -3.47 -2.88
N LEU A 288 8.80 -3.18 -1.75
CA LEU A 288 9.34 -3.48 -0.42
C LEU A 288 9.32 -4.98 -0.16
N VAL A 289 10.44 -5.48 0.35
CA VAL A 289 10.60 -6.84 0.91
C VAL A 289 10.97 -6.77 2.39
N ASP A 290 11.10 -7.92 3.05
CA ASP A 290 11.57 -8.07 4.43
C ASP A 290 10.82 -7.21 5.47
N PHE A 291 9.81 -7.80 6.08
CA PHE A 291 8.98 -7.14 7.10
C PHE A 291 9.39 -7.54 8.53
N GLY A 292 10.61 -8.06 8.72
CA GLY A 292 11.10 -8.55 10.01
C GLY A 292 11.14 -7.48 11.12
N PHE A 293 11.30 -6.20 10.77
CA PHE A 293 11.16 -5.08 11.70
C PHE A 293 9.83 -4.32 11.58
N ALA A 294 8.95 -4.72 10.67
CA ALA A 294 7.66 -4.05 10.56
C ALA A 294 6.78 -4.34 11.79
N LYS A 295 5.95 -3.38 12.19
CA LYS A 295 5.10 -3.51 13.38
C LYS A 295 3.80 -2.73 13.25
N LYS A 296 2.69 -3.37 13.60
CA LYS A 296 1.42 -2.68 13.79
C LYS A 296 1.42 -1.99 15.15
N ILE A 297 1.45 -0.66 15.16
CA ILE A 297 1.47 0.14 16.39
C ILE A 297 0.07 0.69 16.73
N GLY A 298 -0.81 0.82 15.73
CA GLY A 298 -2.16 1.40 15.89
C GLY A 298 -2.14 2.94 15.91
N CYS A 299 -3.31 3.55 15.73
CA CYS A 299 -3.42 5.01 15.60
C CYS A 299 -2.95 5.74 16.88
N CYS A 300 -2.14 6.78 16.72
CA CYS A 300 -1.59 7.63 17.79
C CYS A 300 -0.80 6.90 18.89
N LYS A 301 -0.24 5.72 18.59
CA LYS A 301 0.60 4.96 19.52
C LYS A 301 2.06 4.95 19.06
N LYS A 302 2.95 4.77 20.03
CA LYS A 302 4.40 4.67 19.81
C LYS A 302 4.90 3.27 20.12
N THR A 303 6.10 2.96 19.63
CA THR A 303 6.88 1.80 20.05
C THR A 303 8.30 2.21 20.47
N TRP A 304 9.01 1.33 21.18
CA TRP A 304 10.29 1.64 21.85
C TRP A 304 11.40 0.62 21.53
N THR A 305 11.11 -0.37 20.69
CA THR A 305 12.11 -1.36 20.29
C THR A 305 13.17 -0.69 19.43
N PHE A 306 14.42 -0.68 19.88
CA PHE A 306 15.56 -0.22 19.08
C PHE A 306 15.88 -1.27 18.01
N CYS A 307 15.65 -0.93 16.73
CA CYS A 307 15.91 -1.78 15.56
C CYS A 307 16.15 -0.92 14.31
N GLY A 308 16.51 -1.58 13.21
CA GLY A 308 16.84 -0.93 11.94
C GLY A 308 18.34 -0.84 11.68
N THR A 309 18.68 -0.55 10.43
CA THR A 309 20.07 -0.41 9.97
C THR A 309 20.67 0.92 10.43
N PRO A 310 21.86 0.96 11.08
CA PRO A 310 22.35 2.12 11.85
C PRO A 310 22.28 3.48 11.13
N GLU A 311 22.61 3.53 9.85
CA GLU A 311 22.64 4.72 8.99
C GLU A 311 21.24 5.29 8.70
N TYR A 312 20.22 4.44 8.81
CA TYR A 312 18.81 4.74 8.53
C TYR A 312 17.99 5.03 9.80
N VAL A 313 18.50 4.69 10.98
CA VAL A 313 17.76 4.86 12.24
C VAL A 313 17.49 6.35 12.54
N ALA A 314 16.23 6.68 12.81
CA ALA A 314 15.81 8.03 13.16
C ALA A 314 16.30 8.48 14.57
N PRO A 315 16.54 9.79 14.79
CA PRO A 315 17.06 10.31 16.06
C PRO A 315 16.22 9.94 17.29
N GLU A 316 14.89 9.89 17.17
CA GLU A 316 13.98 9.54 18.25
C GLU A 316 14.07 8.07 18.68
N ILE A 317 14.49 7.18 17.78
CA ILE A 317 14.80 5.78 18.08
C ILE A 317 16.11 5.73 18.88
N ILE A 318 17.14 6.46 18.44
CA ILE A 318 18.45 6.55 19.13
C ILE A 318 18.28 7.12 20.54
N LEU A 319 17.46 8.15 20.70
CA LEU A 319 17.19 8.80 21.98
C LEU A 319 16.15 8.06 22.83
N ASN A 320 15.61 6.94 22.35
CA ASN A 320 14.58 6.14 23.01
C ASN A 320 13.37 6.98 23.48
N LYS A 321 12.94 7.95 22.65
CA LYS A 321 11.80 8.85 22.95
C LYS A 321 10.44 8.26 22.56
N GLY A 322 10.44 7.02 22.05
CA GLY A 322 9.30 6.39 21.40
C GLY A 322 9.09 6.92 19.98
N HIS A 323 8.88 6.01 19.04
CA HIS A 323 8.76 6.29 17.61
C HIS A 323 7.46 5.71 17.03
N ASP A 324 7.02 6.30 15.93
CA ASP A 324 5.85 5.92 15.15
C ASP A 324 6.20 6.02 13.65
N VAL A 325 5.19 5.97 12.77
CA VAL A 325 5.35 5.97 11.30
C VAL A 325 6.24 7.12 10.77
N SER A 326 6.41 8.20 11.54
CA SER A 326 7.31 9.30 11.14
C SER A 326 8.78 8.88 10.96
N ALA A 327 9.23 7.82 11.64
CA ALA A 327 10.60 7.31 11.47
C ALA A 327 10.86 6.71 10.07
N ASP A 328 9.81 6.27 9.37
CA ASP A 328 9.92 5.80 7.99
C ASP A 328 10.17 6.99 7.03
N TYR A 329 9.60 8.18 7.29
CA TYR A 329 9.91 9.38 6.52
C TYR A 329 11.36 9.84 6.71
N TRP A 330 11.90 9.73 7.92
CA TRP A 330 13.32 9.96 8.14
C TRP A 330 14.15 9.05 7.23
N SER A 331 13.85 7.75 7.25
CA SER A 331 14.53 6.72 6.44
C SER A 331 14.38 6.99 4.94
N LEU A 332 13.24 7.54 4.49
CA LEU A 332 13.02 7.95 3.10
C LEU A 332 13.99 9.07 2.67
N GLY A 333 14.28 10.02 3.56
CA GLY A 333 15.27 11.06 3.31
C GLY A 333 16.69 10.51 3.19
N ILE A 334 17.04 9.51 4.02
CA ILE A 334 18.31 8.78 3.93
C ILE A 334 18.41 8.05 2.58
N LEU A 335 17.36 7.31 2.21
CA LEU A 335 17.29 6.58 0.94
C LEU A 335 17.50 7.52 -0.24
N MET A 336 16.79 8.65 -0.29
CA MET A 336 16.93 9.65 -1.36
C MET A 336 18.37 10.15 -1.49
N TYR A 337 19.02 10.48 -0.38
CA TYR A 337 20.41 10.94 -0.39
C TYR A 337 21.34 9.84 -0.91
N GLU A 338 21.16 8.61 -0.43
CA GLU A 338 21.97 7.46 -0.82
C GLU A 338 21.79 7.12 -2.30
N LEU A 339 20.57 7.08 -2.82
CA LEU A 339 20.33 6.84 -4.24
C LEU A 339 21.00 7.90 -5.13
N LEU A 340 21.05 9.17 -4.69
CA LEU A 340 21.66 10.27 -5.46
C LEU A 340 23.20 10.31 -5.38
N THR A 341 23.79 9.70 -4.36
CA THR A 341 25.23 9.88 -4.05
C THR A 341 26.03 8.57 -3.93
N GLY A 342 25.36 7.44 -3.75
CA GLY A 342 25.95 6.12 -3.53
C GLY A 342 26.27 5.80 -2.08
N SER A 343 25.99 6.71 -1.13
CA SER A 343 26.26 6.49 0.29
C SER A 343 25.29 7.29 1.17
N PRO A 344 24.95 6.81 2.37
CA PRO A 344 24.05 7.53 3.26
C PRO A 344 24.71 8.84 3.79
N PRO A 345 23.90 9.86 4.14
CA PRO A 345 24.41 11.16 4.59
C PRO A 345 25.07 11.10 5.97
N PHE A 346 24.70 10.12 6.79
CA PHE A 346 25.24 9.90 8.11
C PHE A 346 25.97 8.57 8.14
N SER A 347 27.30 8.61 8.21
CA SER A 347 28.13 7.41 8.32
C SER A 347 29.33 7.67 9.24
N GLY A 348 29.76 6.62 9.93
CA GLY A 348 30.89 6.62 10.84
C GLY A 348 31.58 5.27 10.82
N PRO A 349 32.79 5.16 11.42
CA PRO A 349 33.55 3.91 11.45
C PRO A 349 32.89 2.81 12.31
N ASP A 350 31.93 3.18 13.16
CA ASP A 350 31.17 2.27 14.01
C ASP A 350 29.76 2.84 14.25
N PRO A 351 28.78 2.01 14.65
CA PRO A 351 27.40 2.45 14.86
C PRO A 351 27.27 3.61 15.85
N MET A 352 28.07 3.65 16.92
CA MET A 352 28.00 4.74 17.90
C MET A 352 28.48 6.07 17.31
N LYS A 353 29.48 6.06 16.42
CA LYS A 353 29.88 7.25 15.67
C LYS A 353 28.80 7.67 14.69
N THR A 354 28.20 6.73 13.95
CA THR A 354 27.06 7.01 13.06
C THR A 354 25.92 7.69 13.83
N TYR A 355 25.52 7.14 14.99
CA TYR A 355 24.49 7.75 15.85
C TYR A 355 24.85 9.17 16.30
N ASN A 356 26.11 9.42 16.67
CA ASN A 356 26.56 10.77 17.03
C ASN A 356 26.45 11.77 15.87
N VAL A 357 26.67 11.33 14.63
CA VAL A 357 26.48 12.19 13.45
C VAL A 357 24.99 12.43 13.18
N ILE A 358 24.16 11.38 13.27
CA ILE A 358 22.70 11.48 13.14
C ILE A 358 22.13 12.51 14.13
N LEU A 359 22.56 12.47 15.39
CA LEU A 359 22.08 13.37 16.44
C LEU A 359 22.54 14.83 16.26
N ARG A 360 23.53 15.11 15.41
CA ARG A 360 23.87 16.49 15.02
C ARG A 360 22.89 17.08 14.00
N GLY A 361 22.14 16.21 13.31
CA GLY A 361 21.09 16.59 12.37
C GLY A 361 21.58 16.85 10.95
N ILE A 362 20.63 16.79 10.01
CA ILE A 362 20.87 16.93 8.56
C ILE A 362 21.44 18.30 8.16
N ASP A 363 21.22 19.33 8.97
CA ASP A 363 21.71 20.69 8.71
C ASP A 363 23.24 20.81 8.82
N MET A 364 23.90 19.83 9.47
CA MET A 364 25.36 19.73 9.54
C MET A 364 25.98 18.97 8.37
N ILE A 365 25.15 18.42 7.47
CA ILE A 365 25.62 17.67 6.29
C ILE A 365 25.77 18.62 5.11
N GLU A 366 26.93 18.58 4.48
CA GLU A 366 27.17 19.27 3.21
C GLU A 366 26.59 18.43 2.06
N PHE A 367 25.71 19.06 1.27
CA PHE A 367 25.08 18.41 0.12
C PHE A 367 25.97 18.54 -1.11
N PRO A 368 26.37 17.44 -1.76
CA PRO A 368 27.12 17.49 -3.01
C PRO A 368 26.34 18.21 -4.11
N LYS A 369 27.05 18.88 -5.03
CA LYS A 369 26.43 19.60 -6.16
C LYS A 369 25.59 18.71 -7.09
N LYS A 370 25.78 17.39 -7.03
CA LYS A 370 24.98 16.41 -7.77
C LYS A 370 23.52 16.37 -7.29
N ILE A 371 23.26 16.66 -6.01
CA ILE A 371 21.91 16.72 -5.47
C ILE A 371 21.27 18.04 -5.90
N THR A 372 20.12 17.97 -6.59
CA THR A 372 19.39 19.16 -7.02
C THR A 372 18.86 19.94 -5.82
N LYS A 373 18.64 21.26 -5.96
CA LYS A 373 18.11 22.10 -4.87
C LYS A 373 16.76 21.57 -4.35
N ASN A 374 15.90 21.09 -5.24
CA ASN A 374 14.60 20.54 -4.86
C ASN A 374 14.75 19.21 -4.10
N ALA A 375 15.63 18.31 -4.55
CA ALA A 375 15.94 17.07 -3.83
C ALA A 375 16.53 17.36 -2.44
N ALA A 376 17.50 18.26 -2.34
CA ALA A 376 18.13 18.64 -1.08
C ALA A 376 17.12 19.24 -0.09
N ASN A 377 16.21 20.08 -0.57
CA ASN A 377 15.14 20.65 0.28
C ASN A 377 14.20 19.56 0.82
N LEU A 378 13.84 18.58 -0.02
CA LEU A 378 13.00 17.47 0.38
C LEU A 378 13.71 16.56 1.40
N ILE A 379 14.96 16.15 1.13
CA ILE A 379 15.77 15.35 2.05
C ILE A 379 15.88 16.05 3.40
N LYS A 380 16.18 17.36 3.41
CA LYS A 380 16.26 18.12 4.66
C LYS A 380 14.94 18.15 5.41
N LYS A 381 13.79 18.23 4.72
CA LYS A 381 12.48 18.22 5.38
C LYS A 381 12.13 16.83 5.93
N LEU A 382 12.42 15.76 5.18
CA LEU A 382 12.23 14.37 5.61
C LEU A 382 13.10 14.03 6.82
N CYS A 383 14.37 14.46 6.81
CA CYS A 383 15.30 14.29 7.93
C CYS A 383 15.16 15.40 8.98
N ARG A 384 13.96 15.97 9.12
CA ARG A 384 13.57 16.83 10.25
C ARG A 384 12.33 16.20 10.88
N VAL A 385 12.26 16.26 12.21
CA VAL A 385 11.27 15.56 13.05
C VAL A 385 9.82 16.12 12.87
N ASP A 386 9.54 16.89 11.81
CA ASP A 386 8.32 17.67 11.63
C ASP A 386 7.42 17.21 10.46
N VAL A 387 7.71 16.08 9.80
CA VAL A 387 6.81 15.54 8.75
C VAL A 387 5.72 14.70 9.40
N ASN A 388 4.57 15.32 9.64
CA ASN A 388 3.43 14.69 10.31
C ASN A 388 2.46 13.95 9.37
N SER A 389 2.61 14.07 8.03
CA SER A 389 1.71 13.41 7.08
C SER A 389 2.28 13.26 5.66
N GLU A 390 1.76 12.27 4.93
CA GLU A 390 2.07 11.98 3.52
C GLU A 390 1.54 13.04 2.56
N THR A 391 0.48 13.75 2.96
CA THR A 391 -0.09 14.86 2.19
C THR A 391 0.93 15.98 1.97
N ASP A 392 1.93 16.12 2.85
CA ASP A 392 3.03 17.04 2.63
C ASP A 392 3.97 16.59 1.51
N LEU A 393 4.09 15.26 1.27
CA LEU A 393 5.03 14.67 0.30
C LEU A 393 4.62 14.90 -1.15
N PHE A 394 3.33 14.79 -1.45
CA PHE A 394 2.78 14.96 -2.80
C PHE A 394 2.82 16.42 -3.30
N VAL A 395 3.00 17.39 -2.39
CA VAL A 395 3.02 18.83 -2.70
C VAL A 395 4.44 19.36 -2.94
N PHE A 396 5.47 18.52 -2.77
CA PHE A 396 6.84 18.98 -2.96
C PHE A 396 7.21 19.18 -4.43
N ARG A 397 7.87 20.32 -4.69
CA ARG A 397 8.39 20.70 -6.00
C ARG A 397 9.35 19.68 -6.62
N TRP A 398 9.91 18.75 -5.85
CA TRP A 398 10.74 17.68 -6.40
C TRP A 398 9.93 16.67 -7.22
N PHE A 399 8.68 16.42 -6.84
CA PHE A 399 7.72 15.62 -7.59
C PHE A 399 6.91 16.42 -8.62
N GLU A 400 7.27 17.68 -8.89
CA GLU A 400 6.61 18.49 -9.92
C GLU A 400 6.71 17.78 -11.29
N GLY A 401 5.55 17.54 -11.91
CA GLY A 401 5.42 16.82 -13.17
C GLY A 401 5.52 15.28 -13.07
N PHE A 402 5.65 14.71 -11.87
CA PHE A 402 5.66 13.26 -11.67
C PHE A 402 4.24 12.67 -11.78
N ASN A 403 4.06 11.68 -12.64
CA ASN A 403 2.76 11.07 -12.91
C ASN A 403 2.44 9.95 -11.89
N TRP A 404 1.95 10.33 -10.72
CA TRP A 404 1.54 9.40 -9.65
C TRP A 404 0.46 8.41 -10.09
N GLU A 405 -0.55 8.89 -10.84
CA GLU A 405 -1.59 8.02 -11.39
C GLU A 405 -1.01 6.97 -12.34
N GLY A 406 -0.04 7.37 -13.18
CA GLY A 406 0.66 6.45 -14.05
C GLY A 406 1.54 5.46 -13.29
N LEU A 407 2.14 5.89 -12.17
CA LEU A 407 2.88 4.99 -11.29
C LEU A 407 1.95 3.91 -10.72
N LYS A 408 0.83 4.31 -10.10
CA LYS A 408 -0.18 3.40 -9.53
C LYS A 408 -0.78 2.44 -10.56
N LYS A 409 -1.08 2.94 -11.76
CA LYS A 409 -1.68 2.15 -12.85
C LYS A 409 -0.67 1.29 -13.62
N GLY A 410 0.62 1.34 -13.28
CA GLY A 410 1.65 0.60 -14.01
C GLY A 410 1.94 1.13 -15.42
N THR A 411 1.50 2.35 -15.76
CA THR A 411 1.66 2.94 -17.10
C THR A 411 2.87 3.86 -17.22
N LEU A 412 3.49 4.24 -16.09
CA LEU A 412 4.70 5.03 -16.06
C LEU A 412 5.92 4.15 -16.38
N THR A 413 6.68 4.51 -17.42
CA THR A 413 7.88 3.75 -17.81
C THR A 413 8.95 3.79 -16.72
N PRO A 414 9.41 2.64 -16.19
CA PRO A 414 10.48 2.60 -15.20
C PRO A 414 11.83 3.05 -15.79
N PRO A 415 12.73 3.65 -14.98
CA PRO A 415 14.01 4.17 -15.44
C PRO A 415 15.04 3.07 -15.75
N ILE A 416 14.85 1.89 -15.16
CA ILE A 416 15.69 0.70 -15.40
C ILE A 416 14.72 -0.42 -15.75
N ASN A 417 14.91 -1.03 -16.92
CA ASN A 417 14.16 -2.19 -17.36
C ASN A 417 15.07 -3.42 -17.22
N PRO A 418 14.87 -4.27 -16.20
CA PRO A 418 15.66 -5.49 -16.02
C PRO A 418 15.45 -6.44 -17.21
N ASN A 419 16.50 -7.14 -17.61
CA ASN A 419 16.38 -8.18 -18.62
C ASN A 419 15.98 -9.48 -17.92
N VAL A 420 14.73 -9.90 -18.09
CA VAL A 420 14.20 -11.17 -17.55
C VAL A 420 13.68 -12.00 -18.72
N SER A 421 14.43 -13.02 -19.10
CA SER A 421 14.16 -13.84 -20.28
C SER A 421 13.07 -14.90 -20.05
N SER A 422 12.88 -15.33 -18.80
CA SER A 422 11.91 -16.36 -18.43
C SER A 422 11.54 -16.26 -16.95
N PRO A 423 10.46 -16.90 -16.49
CA PRO A 423 10.10 -16.97 -15.07
C PRO A 423 11.16 -17.66 -14.18
N THR A 424 12.11 -18.37 -14.78
CA THR A 424 13.21 -19.07 -14.10
C THR A 424 14.56 -18.35 -14.22
N ASP A 425 14.56 -17.13 -14.80
CA ASP A 425 15.77 -16.35 -15.01
C ASP A 425 16.22 -15.64 -13.73
N THR A 426 17.34 -16.09 -13.17
CA THR A 426 17.99 -15.52 -11.97
C THR A 426 19.21 -14.67 -12.30
N SER A 427 19.43 -14.29 -13.57
CA SER A 427 20.64 -13.56 -13.99
C SER A 427 20.81 -12.16 -13.39
N ASN A 428 19.75 -11.58 -12.82
CA ASN A 428 19.80 -10.30 -12.10
C ASN A 428 20.19 -10.44 -10.61
N PHE A 429 20.50 -11.65 -10.15
CA PHE A 429 20.91 -11.96 -8.78
C PHE A 429 22.37 -12.44 -8.72
N ASP A 430 23.01 -12.22 -7.58
CA ASP A 430 24.32 -12.82 -7.30
C ASP A 430 24.18 -14.35 -7.20
N SER A 431 25.21 -15.08 -7.63
CA SER A 431 25.20 -16.56 -7.53
C SER A 431 25.58 -17.01 -6.13
N PHE A 432 24.74 -17.84 -5.52
CA PHE A 432 24.98 -18.44 -4.21
C PHE A 432 25.21 -19.95 -4.35
N PRO A 433 26.13 -20.55 -3.57
CA PRO A 433 26.29 -22.00 -3.56
C PRO A 433 25.05 -22.66 -2.95
N GLU A 434 24.66 -23.84 -3.44
CA GLU A 434 23.58 -24.65 -2.85
C GLU A 434 23.76 -24.84 -1.34
N ASP A 435 22.66 -24.95 -0.61
CA ASP A 435 22.71 -25.18 0.83
C ASP A 435 23.32 -26.56 1.12
N SER A 436 24.51 -26.54 1.73
CA SER A 436 25.25 -27.73 2.15
C SER A 436 25.34 -27.84 3.66
N ASP A 437 24.64 -26.96 4.40
CA ASP A 437 24.58 -27.02 5.86
C ASP A 437 23.85 -28.29 6.31
N GLU A 438 24.27 -28.84 7.45
CA GLU A 438 23.50 -29.89 8.10
C GLU A 438 22.09 -29.39 8.47
N PRO A 439 21.04 -30.19 8.27
CA PRO A 439 19.69 -29.81 8.67
C PRO A 439 19.63 -29.48 10.17
N PRO A 440 18.93 -28.41 10.58
CA PRO A 440 18.83 -28.05 11.98
C PRO A 440 18.08 -29.14 12.77
N PRO A 441 18.22 -29.17 14.11
CA PRO A 441 17.45 -30.07 14.94
C PRO A 441 15.95 -29.76 14.83
N ASP A 442 15.14 -30.77 15.10
CA ASP A 442 13.68 -30.61 15.13
C ASP A 442 13.26 -29.65 16.25
N ASP A 443 12.32 -28.78 15.93
CA ASP A 443 11.58 -27.94 16.85
C ASP A 443 10.09 -28.25 16.70
N ASN A 444 9.54 -28.95 17.69
CA ASN A 444 8.11 -29.29 17.77
C ASN A 444 7.44 -28.59 18.96
N SER A 445 7.97 -27.44 19.38
CA SER A 445 7.44 -26.70 20.54
C SER A 445 6.09 -26.03 20.28
N GLY A 446 5.67 -25.91 19.02
CA GLY A 446 4.32 -25.50 18.62
C GLY A 446 4.09 -23.98 18.58
N TRP A 447 5.15 -23.16 18.70
CA TRP A 447 5.01 -21.71 18.54
C TRP A 447 4.61 -21.33 17.10
N ASP A 448 4.94 -22.15 16.12
CA ASP A 448 4.61 -21.97 14.71
C ASP A 448 3.24 -22.57 14.33
N TYR A 449 2.28 -22.66 15.24
CA TYR A 449 1.00 -23.35 14.99
C TYR A 449 0.15 -22.71 13.89
N ASP A 450 0.32 -21.42 13.65
CA ASP A 450 -0.47 -20.65 12.71
C ASP A 450 0.14 -20.65 11.30
N PHE A 451 1.42 -21.03 11.15
CA PHE A 451 2.12 -21.18 9.86
C PHE A 451 1.61 -22.36 9.06
#